data_AF-A0A7W6GTJ6-F1
#
_entry.id   AF-A0A7W6GTJ6-F1
#
_cell.length_a   1.000
_cell.length_b   1.000
_cell.length_c   1.000
_cell.angle_alpha   90.00
_cell.angle_beta   90.00
_cell.angle_gamma   90.00
#
_symmetry.space_group_name_H-M   'P 1'
#
loop_
_entity.id
_entity.type
_entity.pdbx_description
1 polymer ?
#
loop_
_entity_poly.entity_id
_entity_poly.type
_entity_poly.pdbx_seq_one_letter_code
_entity_poly.pdbx_strand_id
1 'polypeptide(L)' 'MPCIEEAAVDHPAVLLGNHGPVVSADGLENAVFAAEELEETIKLIFLAGDRPMRHLRHGDIDKLNATFRLRG' A
#
# COMPACT_ATOMS: atom_id res chain seq x y z
N MET A 1 4.82 -20.13 1.39
CA MET A 1 3.76 -19.89 2.40
C MET A 1 2.53 -19.45 1.62
N PRO A 2 1.62 -20.37 1.29
CA PRO A 2 0.77 -20.29 0.10
C PRO A 2 -0.10 -19.03 0.03
N CYS A 3 -0.58 -18.51 1.16
CA CYS A 3 -1.38 -17.29 1.19
C CYS A 3 -0.61 -16.00 0.80
N ILE A 4 0.70 -15.94 1.05
CA ILE A 4 1.53 -14.79 0.64
C ILE A 4 1.74 -14.84 -0.87
N GLU A 5 2.06 -16.03 -1.40
CA GLU A 5 2.28 -16.24 -2.84
C GLU A 5 1.04 -15.88 -3.64
N GLU A 6 -0.15 -16.27 -3.18
CA GLU A 6 -1.43 -15.90 -3.79
C GLU A 6 -1.69 -14.38 -3.75
N ALA A 7 -1.50 -13.73 -2.60
CA ALA A 7 -1.75 -12.30 -2.47
C ALA A 7 -0.73 -11.44 -3.24
N ALA A 8 0.51 -11.90 -3.36
CA ALA A 8 1.59 -11.18 -4.03
C ALA A 8 1.40 -11.07 -5.55
N VAL A 9 0.52 -11.87 -6.17
CA VAL A 9 0.22 -11.78 -7.61
C VAL A 9 -0.41 -10.44 -7.96
N ASP A 10 -1.35 -9.97 -7.13
CA ASP A 10 -2.15 -8.76 -7.41
C ASP A 10 -1.76 -7.56 -6.53
N HIS A 11 -0.90 -7.77 -5.52
CA HIS A 11 -0.55 -6.75 -4.55
C HIS A 11 0.97 -6.64 -4.34
N PRO A 12 1.57 -5.45 -4.52
CA PRO A 12 3.01 -5.24 -4.29
C PRO A 12 3.39 -5.20 -2.80
N ALA A 13 2.42 -5.26 -1.88
CA ALA A 13 2.64 -5.25 -0.44
C ALA A 13 1.64 -6.14 0.29
N VAL A 14 2.11 -6.91 1.27
CA VAL A 14 1.30 -7.80 2.12
C VAL A 14 1.62 -7.54 3.59
N LEU A 15 0.61 -7.35 4.43
CA LEU A 15 0.79 -7.21 5.88
C LEU A 15 0.71 -8.57 6.56
N LEU A 16 1.79 -8.99 7.22
CA LEU A 16 1.84 -10.20 8.01
C LEU A 16 1.46 -9.87 9.46
N GLY A 17 0.35 -10.45 9.91
CA GLY A 17 -0.15 -10.25 11.28
C GLY A 17 0.94 -10.51 12.32
N ASN A 18 1.15 -9.56 13.22
CA ASN A 18 2.16 -9.59 14.29
C ASN A 18 3.64 -9.61 13.82
N HIS A 19 3.92 -9.41 12.53
CA HIS A 19 5.29 -9.38 12.01
C HIS A 19 5.63 -8.07 11.31
N GLY A 20 4.72 -7.56 10.49
CA GLY A 20 4.93 -6.36 9.69
C GLY A 20 4.76 -6.62 8.19
N PRO A 21 5.07 -5.63 7.35
CA PRO A 21 4.84 -5.72 5.92
C PRO A 21 5.96 -6.48 5.20
N VAL A 22 5.60 -7.12 4.10
CA VAL A 22 6.51 -7.55 3.03
C VAL A 22 6.13 -6.75 1.78
N VAL A 23 7.11 -6.10 1.15
CA VAL A 23 6.92 -5.20 -0.01
C VAL A 23 7.85 -5.62 -1.14
N SER A 24 7.38 -5.48 -2.38
CA SER A 24 8.15 -5.72 -3.60
C SER A 24 8.08 -4.54 -4.57
N ALA A 25 9.19 -4.23 -5.24
CA ALA A 25 9.28 -3.27 -6.33
C ALA A 25 10.36 -3.70 -7.33
N ASP A 26 10.49 -2.99 -8.45
CA ASP A 26 11.44 -3.23 -9.55
C ASP A 26 12.91 -2.88 -9.21
N GLY A 27 13.21 -2.58 -7.95
CA GLY A 27 14.55 -2.30 -7.45
C GLY A 27 14.57 -2.08 -5.94
N LEU A 28 15.77 -2.16 -5.34
CA LEU A 28 15.94 -2.00 -3.89
C LEU A 28 15.48 -0.62 -3.40
N GLU A 29 15.89 0.45 -4.09
CA GLU A 29 15.53 1.81 -3.72
C GLU A 29 14.00 2.04 -3.78
N ASN A 30 13.36 1.57 -4.85
CA ASN A 30 11.90 1.64 -4.98
C ASN A 30 11.19 0.79 -3.92
N ALA A 31 11.76 -0.35 -3.53
CA ALA A 31 11.21 -1.19 -2.47
C ALA A 31 11.31 -0.51 -1.09
N VAL A 32 12.40 0.21 -0.83
CA VAL A 32 12.55 1.03 0.38
C VAL A 32 11.51 2.15 0.39
N PHE A 33 11.38 2.91 -0.69
CA PHE A 33 10.36 3.96 -0.77
C PHE A 33 8.94 3.41 -0.61
N ALA A 34 8.62 2.29 -1.24
CA ALA A 34 7.31 1.66 -1.10
C ALA A 34 7.05 1.19 0.35
N ALA A 35 8.08 0.71 1.06
CA ALA A 35 7.97 0.36 2.47
C ALA A 35 7.73 1.60 3.36
N GLU A 36 8.43 2.71 3.10
CA GLU A 36 8.25 3.98 3.82
C GLU A 36 6.85 4.56 3.63
N GLU A 37 6.35 4.61 2.39
CA GLU A 37 5.01 5.11 2.06
C GLU A 37 3.90 4.27 2.71
N LEU A 38 4.08 2.95 2.74
CA LEU A 38 3.16 2.05 3.42
C LEU A 38 3.15 2.30 4.94
N GLU A 39 4.33 2.44 5.55
CA GLU A 39 4.44 2.75 6.98
C GLU A 39 3.82 4.10 7.33
N GLU A 40 4.05 5.14 6.52
CA GLU A 40 3.49 6.47 6.75
C GLU A 40 1.96 6.46 6.62
N THR A 41 1.42 5.73 5.65
CA THR A 41 -0.02 5.53 5.50
C THR A 41 -0.60 4.82 6.74
N ILE A 42 0.07 3.77 7.23
CA ILE A 42 -0.33 3.04 8.43
C ILE A 42 -0.28 3.95 9.66
N LYS A 43 0.77 4.76 9.83
CA LYS A 43 0.88 5.76 10.90
C LYS A 43 -0.31 6.72 10.88
N LEU A 44 -0.70 7.23 9.71
CA LEU A 44 -1.87 8.11 9.59
C LEU A 44 -3.15 7.41 10.04
N ILE A 45 -3.36 6.14 9.66
CA ILE A 45 -4.53 5.35 10.10
C ILE A 45 -4.52 5.18 11.62
N PHE A 46 -3.37 4.82 12.22
CA PHE A 46 -3.25 4.67 13.66
C PHE A 46 -3.46 5.99 14.41
N LEU A 47 -2.87 7.08 13.91
CA LEU A 47 -3.04 8.42 14.48
C LEU A 47 -4.48 8.90 14.35
N ALA A 48 -5.16 8.60 13.25
CA ALA A 48 -6.58 8.93 13.07
C ALA A 48 -7.46 8.30 14.15
N GLY A 49 -7.16 7.05 14.55
CA GLY A 49 -7.92 6.31 15.55
C GLY A 49 -9.38 6.17 15.13
N ASP A 50 -10.31 6.46 16.04
CA ASP A 50 -11.76 6.37 15.79
C ASP A 50 -12.35 7.60 15.06
N ARG A 51 -11.52 8.55 14.63
CA ARG A 51 -12.01 9.75 13.95
C ARG A 51 -12.53 9.40 12.55
N PRO A 52 -13.65 9.99 12.11
CA PRO A 52 -14.19 9.72 10.78
C PRO A 52 -13.20 10.17 9.69
N MET A 53 -12.73 9.22 8.88
CA MET A 53 -11.86 9.47 7.74
C MET A 53 -12.65 9.46 6.44
N ARG A 54 -12.43 10.48 5.60
CA ARG A 54 -12.96 10.49 4.23
C ARG A 54 -11.98 9.80 3.30
N HIS A 55 -12.23 8.53 2.99
CA HIS A 55 -11.45 7.79 2.00
C HIS A 55 -11.68 8.31 0.58
N LEU A 56 -10.69 8.09 -0.28
CA LEU A 56 -10.83 8.29 -1.72
C LEU A 56 -11.89 7.33 -2.26
N ARG A 57 -12.73 7.83 -3.17
CA ARG A 57 -13.69 6.99 -3.89
C ARG A 57 -13.01 6.38 -5.11
N HIS A 58 -13.57 5.32 -5.68
CA HIS A 58 -13.06 4.69 -6.90
C HIS A 58 -12.79 5.71 -8.02
N GLY A 59 -13.75 6.62 -8.28
CA GLY A 59 -13.55 7.66 -9.29
C GLY A 59 -12.45 8.70 -8.97
N ASP A 60 -12.05 8.86 -7.71
CA ASP A 60 -10.89 9.69 -7.35
C ASP A 60 -9.59 8.93 -7.63
N ILE A 61 -9.56 7.63 -7.29
CA ILE A 61 -8.42 6.73 -7.55
C ILE A 61 -8.17 6.60 -9.06
N ASP A 62 -9.23 6.41 -9.85
CA ASP A 62 -9.13 6.31 -11.32
C ASP A 62 -8.53 7.59 -11.93
N LYS A 63 -8.93 8.76 -11.43
CA LYS A 63 -8.36 10.05 -11.85
C LYS A 63 -6.89 10.18 -11.48
N LEU A 64 -6.50 9.77 -10.27
CA LEU A 64 -5.10 9.77 -9.85
C LEU A 64 -4.26 8.86 -10.74
N ASN A 65 -4.73 7.64 -10.98
CA ASN A 65 -4.08 6.68 -11.87
C ASN A 65 -3.90 7.24 -13.29
N ALA A 66 -4.94 7.88 -13.85
CA ALA A 66 -4.86 8.47 -15.19
C ALA A 66 -3.93 9.71 -15.25
N THR A 67 -3.94 10.55 -14.21
CA THR A 67 -3.17 11.80 -14.17
C THR A 67 -1.68 11.54 -13.96
N PHE A 68 -1.35 10.66 -13.02
CA PHE A 68 0.02 10.41 -12.58
C PHE A 68 0.62 9.10 -13.12
N ARG A 69 -0.16 8.29 -13.86
CA ARG A 69 0.27 7.01 -14.44
C ARG A 69 0.82 6.05 -13.38
N LEU A 70 0.11 5.94 -12.26
CA LEU A 70 0.54 5.21 -11.07
C LEU A 70 0.49 3.68 -11.21
N ARG A 71 -0.26 3.16 -12.18
CA ARG A 71 -0.32 1.75 -12.52
C ARG A 71 0.16 1.60 -13.95
N GLY A 72 1.35 1.03 -14.11
CA GLY A 72 1.98 0.61 -15.36
C GLY A 72 2.39 -0.83 -15.27
#